data_AF-A0A962G0D3-F1
#
_entry.id   AF-A0A962G0D3-F1
#
_cell.length_a   1.000
_cell.length_b   1.000
_cell.length_c   1.000
_cell.angle_alpha   90.00
_cell.angle_beta   90.00
_cell.angle_gamma   90.00
#
_symmetry.space_group_name_H-M   'P 1'
#
loop_
_entity.id
_entity.type
_entity.pdbx_description
1 polymer ?
#
loop_
_entity_poly.entity_id
_entity_poly.type
_entity_poly.pdbx_seq_one_letter_code
_entity_poly.pdbx_strand_id
1 'polypeptide(L)'
;KPLRMDLFGDEIESIKAFDPATQRTEEKIADFALQPACEFFLDKDSISRFRAGYREAFGVVQGGDPLYEAVSEGRRYNGMEHWLPLFYEKMDTLFDYAPGAGVTMDYHALEACTEREDQIRDFYEARKTLEEAAAKKTNKKQELSGAVYHPVRIDTLYIGQGEWKDLSAEALVLSPFGAPEGIA
;
A
#
# COMPACT_ATOMS: atom_id res chain seq x y z
N LYS A 1 3.86 -7.35 22.26
CA LYS A 1 4.27 -6.52 23.43
C LYS A 1 5.62 -5.88 23.12
N PRO A 2 5.97 -4.70 23.66
CA PRO A 2 7.28 -4.11 23.45
C PRO A 2 8.34 -4.90 24.24
N LEU A 3 9.57 -4.89 23.74
CA LEU A 3 10.68 -5.70 24.23
C LEU A 3 11.83 -4.80 24.69
N ARG A 4 12.52 -5.22 25.75
CA ARG A 4 13.79 -4.65 26.21
C ARG A 4 14.89 -5.67 25.94
N MET A 5 15.98 -5.22 25.33
CA MET A 5 17.17 -6.03 25.05
C MET A 5 18.30 -5.51 25.92
N ASP A 6 18.88 -6.39 26.72
CA ASP A 6 20.08 -6.11 27.51
C ASP A 6 21.30 -6.64 26.73
N LEU A 7 22.26 -5.77 26.43
CA LEU A 7 23.45 -6.09 25.64
C LEU A 7 24.70 -6.10 26.53
N PHE A 8 25.60 -7.06 26.29
CA PHE A 8 26.96 -7.07 26.80
C PHE A 8 27.93 -6.95 25.63
N GLY A 9 28.40 -5.72 25.36
CA GLY A 9 29.12 -5.43 24.13
C GLY A 9 28.17 -5.48 22.92
N ASP A 10 28.47 -6.34 21.96
CA ASP A 10 27.68 -6.65 20.76
C ASP A 10 26.82 -7.93 20.91
N GLU A 11 26.86 -8.59 22.06
CA GLU A 11 26.08 -9.79 22.35
C GLU A 11 24.79 -9.47 23.12
N ILE A 12 23.70 -10.15 22.75
CA ILE A 12 22.41 -10.06 23.47
C ILE A 12 22.46 -11.00 24.67
N GLU A 13 22.46 -10.44 25.89
CA GLU A 13 22.46 -11.22 27.14
C GLU A 13 21.05 -11.69 27.51
N SER A 14 20.06 -10.82 27.34
CA SER A 14 18.67 -11.19 27.59
C SER A 14 17.67 -10.30 26.87
N ILE A 15 16.50 -10.88 26.59
CA ILE A 15 15.35 -10.20 25.99
C ILE A 15 14.19 -10.34 26.98
N LYS A 16 13.51 -9.24 27.26
CA LYS A 16 12.42 -9.20 28.26
C LYS A 16 11.22 -8.44 27.72
N ALA A 17 10.02 -8.97 27.94
CA ALA A 17 8.79 -8.20 27.73
C ALA A 17 8.65 -7.13 28.81
N PHE A 18 8.06 -5.99 28.49
CA PHE A 18 7.78 -4.95 29.48
C PHE A 18 6.44 -4.26 29.22
N ASP A 19 5.88 -3.69 30.28
CA ASP A 19 4.68 -2.86 30.21
C ASP A 19 5.08 -1.43 29.80
N PRO A 20 4.60 -0.92 28.64
CA PRO A 20 4.95 0.41 28.16
C PRO A 20 4.47 1.55 29.07
N ALA A 21 3.38 1.35 29.83
CA ALA A 21 2.82 2.38 30.70
C ALA A 21 3.64 2.53 31.99
N THR A 22 3.99 1.40 32.62
CA THR A 22 4.73 1.40 33.90
C THR A 22 6.25 1.32 33.74
N GLN A 23 6.74 1.02 32.53
CA GLN A 23 8.15 0.81 32.21
C GLN A 23 8.80 -0.36 32.99
N ARG A 24 7.98 -1.26 33.56
CA ARG A 24 8.43 -2.40 34.35
C ARG A 24 8.56 -3.65 33.49
N THR A 25 9.63 -4.38 33.75
CA THR A 25 9.92 -5.66 33.10
C THR A 25 9.00 -6.74 33.64
N GLU A 26 8.48 -7.57 32.73
CA GLU A 26 7.61 -8.71 33.04
C GLU A 26 8.45 -10.00 33.02
N GLU A 27 8.42 -10.73 31.91
CA GLU A 27 9.06 -12.03 31.75
C GLU A 27 10.24 -11.98 30.76
N LYS A 28 11.19 -12.90 30.92
CA LYS A 28 12.24 -13.16 29.92
C LYS A 28 11.65 -13.96 28.76
N ILE A 29 12.05 -13.63 27.54
CA ILE A 29 11.71 -14.37 26.32
C ILE A 29 12.98 -14.93 25.67
N ALA A 30 12.85 -16.10 25.05
CA ALA A 30 13.99 -16.80 24.43
C ALA A 30 14.31 -16.26 23.03
N ASP A 31 13.27 -15.95 22.25
CA ASP A 31 13.38 -15.49 20.88
C ASP A 31 12.22 -14.52 20.53
N PHE A 32 12.37 -13.81 19.42
CA PHE A 32 11.32 -12.99 18.84
C PHE A 32 11.52 -12.86 17.33
N ALA A 33 10.43 -12.61 16.60
CA ALA A 33 10.47 -12.24 15.20
C ALA A 33 10.25 -10.73 15.06
N LEU A 34 11.21 -10.03 14.46
CA LEU A 34 11.04 -8.63 14.08
C LEU A 34 10.43 -8.57 12.68
N GLN A 35 9.18 -8.15 12.60
CA GLN A 35 8.51 -7.92 11.32
C GLN A 35 8.77 -6.49 10.84
N PRO A 36 8.77 -6.24 9.52
CA PRO A 36 8.84 -4.89 8.98
C PRO A 36 7.74 -4.01 9.57
N ALA A 37 8.08 -2.79 9.98
CA ALA A 37 7.12 -1.85 10.52
C ALA A 37 6.21 -1.25 9.43
N CYS A 38 6.63 -1.34 8.15
CA CYS A 38 5.95 -0.74 7.01
C CYS A 38 6.14 -1.59 5.75
N GLU A 39 5.32 -1.31 4.75
CA GLU A 39 5.29 -1.98 3.45
C GLU A 39 6.36 -1.49 2.46
N PHE A 40 7.28 -0.60 2.86
CA PHE A 40 8.35 -0.07 2.01
C PHE A 40 9.70 -0.19 2.70
N PHE A 41 10.71 -0.48 1.89
CA PHE A 41 12.10 -0.31 2.27
C PHE A 41 12.68 0.86 1.48
N LEU A 42 13.41 1.74 2.16
CA LEU A 42 14.15 2.85 1.54
C LEU A 42 15.63 2.50 1.47
N ASP A 43 15.93 1.29 1.01
CA ASP A 43 17.27 0.88 0.63
C ASP A 43 17.65 1.44 -0.77
N LYS A 44 18.91 1.26 -1.15
CA LYS A 44 19.44 1.81 -2.41
C LYS A 44 18.73 1.28 -3.64
N ASP A 45 18.32 0.01 -3.64
CA ASP A 45 17.71 -0.65 -4.79
C ASP A 45 16.25 -0.21 -4.94
N SER A 46 15.50 -0.16 -3.83
CA SER A 46 14.13 0.33 -3.77
C SER A 46 14.04 1.82 -4.16
N ILE A 47 14.96 2.67 -3.68
CA ILE A 47 15.04 4.08 -4.08
C ILE A 47 15.38 4.22 -5.58
N SER A 48 16.33 3.41 -6.08
CA SER A 48 16.71 3.42 -7.50
C SER A 48 15.51 3.04 -8.39
N ARG A 49 14.78 1.99 -8.01
CA ARG A 49 13.58 1.53 -8.71
C ARG A 49 12.48 2.57 -8.71
N PHE A 50 12.17 3.14 -7.55
CA PHE A 50 11.21 4.23 -7.43
C PHE A 50 11.56 5.37 -8.39
N ARG A 51 12.83 5.83 -8.35
CA ARG A 51 13.27 6.94 -9.20
C ARG A 51 13.16 6.62 -10.69
N ALA A 52 13.44 5.39 -11.10
CA ALA A 52 13.31 4.95 -12.49
C ALA A 52 11.84 4.87 -12.92
N GLY A 53 11.02 4.13 -12.17
CA GLY A 53 9.60 3.97 -12.46
C GLY A 53 8.82 5.28 -12.40
N TYR A 54 9.18 6.18 -11.50
CA TYR A 54 8.57 7.52 -11.42
C TYR A 54 8.83 8.34 -12.68
N ARG A 55 10.07 8.33 -13.19
CA ARG A 55 10.40 9.03 -14.45
C ARG A 55 9.77 8.38 -15.67
N GLU A 56 9.61 7.06 -15.66
CA GLU A 56 8.90 6.34 -16.72
C GLU A 56 7.41 6.68 -16.73
N ALA A 57 6.77 6.71 -15.56
CA ALA A 57 5.34 6.98 -15.43
C ALA A 57 4.97 8.45 -15.66
N PHE A 58 5.80 9.39 -15.19
CA PHE A 58 5.45 10.82 -15.13
C PHE A 58 6.39 11.75 -15.91
N GLY A 59 7.47 11.22 -16.49
CA GLY A 59 8.45 11.97 -17.27
C GLY A 59 9.56 12.61 -16.44
N VAL A 60 10.19 13.65 -17.00
CA VAL A 60 11.34 14.31 -16.36
C VAL A 60 10.87 15.12 -15.15
N VAL A 61 11.32 14.71 -13.96
CA VAL A 61 11.07 15.45 -12.72
C VAL A 61 11.83 16.77 -12.75
N GLN A 62 11.08 17.87 -12.77
CA GLN A 62 11.62 19.21 -12.52
C GLN A 62 11.62 19.45 -11.01
N GLY A 63 12.58 20.21 -10.49
CA GLY A 63 12.66 20.47 -9.04
C GLY A 63 11.35 21.05 -8.48
N GLY A 64 11.06 20.78 -7.21
CA GLY A 64 9.78 21.12 -6.58
C GLY A 64 8.79 19.95 -6.53
N ASP A 65 9.27 18.71 -6.56
CA ASP A 65 8.50 17.50 -6.29
C ASP A 65 8.92 16.92 -4.93
N PRO A 66 8.19 17.24 -3.84
CA PRO A 66 8.58 16.86 -2.49
C PRO A 66 8.58 15.35 -2.25
N LEU A 67 7.74 14.58 -2.95
CA LEU A 67 7.72 13.13 -2.84
C LEU A 67 9.00 12.57 -3.46
N TYR A 68 9.29 12.95 -4.70
CA TYR A 68 10.46 12.45 -5.40
C TYR A 68 11.76 12.84 -4.69
N GLU A 69 11.86 14.08 -4.21
CA GLU A 69 13.00 14.57 -3.43
C GLU A 69 13.15 13.80 -2.11
N ALA A 70 12.08 13.63 -1.33
CA ALA A 70 12.12 12.91 -0.06
C ALA A 70 12.58 11.45 -0.25
N VAL A 71 11.97 10.72 -1.19
CA VAL A 71 12.33 9.31 -1.44
C VAL A 71 13.76 9.20 -1.95
N SER A 72 14.21 10.13 -2.80
CA SER A 72 15.58 10.16 -3.31
C SER A 72 16.63 10.36 -2.21
N GLU A 73 16.26 11.04 -1.14
CA GLU A 73 17.10 11.26 0.06
C GLU A 73 16.94 10.14 1.10
N GLY A 74 16.16 9.08 0.81
CA GLY A 74 15.86 8.01 1.76
C GLY A 74 14.96 8.45 2.91
N ARG A 75 14.21 9.55 2.73
CA ARG A 75 13.24 10.05 3.70
C ARG A 75 11.84 9.61 3.33
N ARG A 76 11.04 9.35 4.37
CA ARG A 76 9.61 9.08 4.20
C ARG A 76 8.85 10.35 3.84
N TYR A 77 7.77 10.16 3.09
CA TYR A 77 6.82 11.20 2.73
C TYR A 77 5.41 10.72 3.09
N ASN A 78 4.57 11.61 3.62
CA ASN A 78 3.23 11.22 4.05
C ASN A 78 2.37 10.85 2.84
N GLY A 79 1.74 9.67 2.88
CA GLY A 79 0.91 9.17 1.78
C GLY A 79 1.71 8.55 0.64
N MET A 80 3.02 8.32 0.80
CA MET A 80 3.87 7.67 -0.21
C MET A 80 3.39 6.26 -0.59
N GLU A 81 2.50 5.68 0.22
CA GLU A 81 1.82 4.42 0.00
C GLU A 81 1.07 4.36 -1.33
N HIS A 82 0.60 5.50 -1.83
CA HIS A 82 -0.08 5.55 -3.11
C HIS A 82 0.86 5.31 -4.31
N TRP A 83 2.17 5.24 -4.09
CA TRP A 83 3.20 4.92 -5.09
C TRP A 83 3.91 3.60 -4.81
N LEU A 84 3.36 2.76 -3.93
CA LEU A 84 3.86 1.42 -3.59
C LEU A 84 4.35 0.59 -4.79
N PRO A 85 3.65 0.55 -5.95
CA PRO A 85 4.08 -0.26 -7.08
C PRO A 85 5.41 0.18 -7.69
N LEU A 86 5.86 1.41 -7.44
CA LEU A 86 7.15 1.91 -7.93
C LEU A 86 8.34 1.43 -7.08
N PHE A 87 8.09 0.89 -5.88
CA PHE A 87 9.13 0.37 -4.99
C PHE A 87 9.45 -1.11 -5.24
N TYR A 88 8.58 -1.84 -5.94
CA TYR A 88 8.69 -3.28 -6.15
C TYR A 88 8.68 -3.66 -7.64
N GLU A 89 9.18 -4.86 -7.96
CA GLU A 89 9.12 -5.40 -9.33
C GLU A 89 7.72 -5.91 -9.69
N LYS A 90 7.07 -6.51 -8.70
CA LYS A 90 5.74 -7.08 -8.80
C LYS A 90 5.01 -6.80 -7.50
N MET A 91 3.74 -6.45 -7.63
CA MET A 91 2.80 -6.42 -6.52
C MET A 91 2.15 -7.80 -6.37
N ASP A 92 2.09 -8.29 -5.14
CA ASP A 92 1.36 -9.51 -4.82
C ASP A 92 -0.03 -9.16 -4.28
N THR A 93 -0.95 -10.10 -4.44
CA THR A 93 -2.31 -10.05 -3.92
C THR A 93 -2.42 -10.91 -2.66
N LEU A 94 -3.54 -10.78 -1.93
CA LEU A 94 -3.81 -11.66 -0.79
C LEU A 94 -3.84 -13.15 -1.19
N PHE A 95 -4.24 -13.46 -2.42
CA PHE A 95 -4.36 -14.83 -2.93
C PHE A 95 -2.99 -15.50 -3.12
N ASP A 96 -1.94 -14.71 -3.40
CA ASP A 96 -0.56 -15.22 -3.49
C ASP A 96 -0.05 -15.74 -2.13
N TYR A 97 -0.51 -15.14 -1.02
CA TYR A 97 -0.11 -15.52 0.34
C TYR A 97 -0.94 -16.67 0.94
N ALA A 98 -2.11 -16.95 0.37
CA ALA A 98 -3.04 -17.97 0.87
C ALA A 98 -3.49 -18.93 -0.26
N PRO A 99 -2.55 -19.63 -0.92
CA PRO A 99 -2.90 -20.52 -2.02
C PRO A 99 -3.81 -21.65 -1.55
N GLY A 100 -4.91 -21.86 -2.28
CA GLY A 100 -5.89 -22.90 -1.96
C GLY A 100 -6.83 -22.58 -0.79
N ALA A 101 -6.79 -21.37 -0.25
CA ALA A 101 -7.79 -20.93 0.72
C ALA A 101 -9.17 -20.82 0.04
N GLY A 102 -10.20 -21.36 0.70
CA GLY A 102 -11.58 -21.20 0.25
C GLY A 102 -12.00 -19.73 0.35
N VAL A 103 -12.56 -19.20 -0.74
CA VAL A 103 -13.07 -17.83 -0.80
C VAL A 103 -14.58 -17.86 -0.57
N THR A 104 -15.06 -17.07 0.38
CA THR A 104 -16.50 -16.90 0.62
C THR A 104 -16.85 -15.43 0.48
N MET A 105 -18.01 -15.14 -0.09
CA MET A 105 -18.51 -13.79 -0.30
C MET A 105 -19.89 -13.63 0.31
N ASP A 106 -20.17 -12.46 0.85
CA ASP A 106 -21.54 -12.05 1.17
C ASP A 106 -22.33 -11.75 -0.12
N TYR A 107 -23.66 -11.80 -0.06
CA TYR A 107 -24.52 -11.57 -1.23
C TYR A 107 -24.40 -10.14 -1.81
N HIS A 108 -23.92 -9.16 -1.03
CA HIS A 108 -23.61 -7.81 -1.52
C HIS A 108 -22.15 -7.61 -1.98
N ALA A 109 -21.30 -8.64 -1.96
CA ALA A 109 -19.87 -8.46 -2.23
C ALA A 109 -19.59 -7.91 -3.64
N LEU A 110 -20.30 -8.38 -4.66
CA LEU A 110 -20.10 -7.91 -6.04
C LEU A 110 -20.52 -6.45 -6.25
N GLU A 111 -21.60 -6.04 -5.59
CA GLU A 111 -22.06 -4.65 -5.58
C GLU A 111 -21.01 -3.77 -4.90
N ALA A 112 -20.54 -4.17 -3.71
CA ALA A 112 -19.49 -3.46 -2.99
C ALA A 112 -18.17 -3.37 -3.77
N CYS A 113 -17.78 -4.42 -4.50
CA CYS A 113 -16.62 -4.39 -5.40
C CYS A 113 -16.79 -3.36 -6.52
N THR A 114 -17.97 -3.33 -7.15
CA THR A 114 -18.28 -2.40 -8.25
C THR A 114 -18.25 -0.95 -7.75
N GLU A 115 -18.94 -0.67 -6.64
CA GLU A 115 -18.95 0.67 -6.02
C GLU A 115 -17.55 1.13 -5.62
N ARG A 116 -16.73 0.21 -5.09
CA ARG A 116 -15.35 0.52 -4.71
C ARG A 116 -14.51 0.88 -5.92
N GLU A 117 -14.66 0.16 -7.02
CA GLU A 117 -13.92 0.48 -8.24
C GLU A 117 -14.32 1.84 -8.81
N ASP A 118 -15.62 2.13 -8.86
CA ASP A 118 -16.12 3.44 -9.32
C ASP A 118 -15.51 4.57 -8.48
N GLN A 119 -15.48 4.42 -7.15
CA GLN A 119 -14.81 5.38 -6.27
C GLN A 119 -13.33 5.52 -6.59
N ILE A 120 -12.59 4.42 -6.78
CA ILE A 120 -11.16 4.45 -7.12
C ILE A 120 -10.95 5.21 -8.43
N ARG A 121 -11.78 4.95 -9.43
CA ARG A 121 -11.72 5.60 -10.75
C ARG A 121 -12.02 7.09 -10.64
N ASP A 122 -13.08 7.48 -9.95
CA ASP A 122 -13.44 8.88 -9.74
C ASP A 122 -12.30 9.64 -9.03
N PHE A 123 -11.72 9.04 -7.99
CA PHE A 123 -10.60 9.61 -7.25
C PHE A 123 -9.31 9.71 -8.07
N TYR A 124 -9.08 8.77 -9.00
CA TYR A 124 -7.97 8.82 -9.94
C TYR A 124 -8.17 9.94 -10.98
N GLU A 125 -9.34 10.00 -11.61
CA GLU A 125 -9.67 11.01 -12.63
C GLU A 125 -9.67 12.42 -12.05
N ALA A 126 -10.16 12.60 -10.82
CA ALA A 126 -10.09 13.88 -10.11
C ALA A 126 -8.63 14.32 -9.92
N ARG A 127 -7.73 13.42 -9.53
CA ARG A 127 -6.29 13.71 -9.38
C ARG A 127 -5.63 14.00 -10.72
N LYS A 128 -5.97 13.26 -11.78
CA LYS A 128 -5.49 13.53 -13.14
C LYS A 128 -5.93 14.90 -13.65
N THR A 129 -7.18 15.27 -13.43
CA THR A 129 -7.69 16.60 -13.79
C THR A 129 -6.92 17.71 -13.07
N LEU A 130 -6.60 17.53 -11.79
CA LEU A 130 -5.80 18.48 -11.01
C LEU A 130 -4.35 18.56 -11.50
N GLU A 131 -3.72 17.42 -11.82
CA GLU A 131 -2.39 17.34 -12.42
C GLU A 131 -2.32 18.11 -13.74
N GLU A 132 -3.28 17.87 -14.65
CA GLU A 132 -3.37 18.58 -15.93
C GLU A 132 -3.61 20.09 -15.78
N ALA A 133 -4.47 20.47 -14.82
CA ALA A 133 -4.73 21.87 -14.52
C ALA A 133 -3.49 22.58 -13.96
N ALA A 134 -2.67 21.87 -13.16
CA ALA A 134 -1.41 22.39 -12.66
C ALA A 134 -0.38 22.56 -13.78
N ALA A 135 -0.29 21.60 -14.71
CA ALA A 135 0.63 21.66 -15.86
C ALA A 135 0.35 22.86 -16.80
N LYS A 136 -0.91 23.31 -16.90
CA LYS A 136 -1.32 24.44 -17.75
C LYS A 136 -1.05 25.82 -17.12
N LYS A 137 -0.78 25.92 -15.81
CA LYS A 137 -0.53 27.20 -15.13
C LYS A 137 0.94 27.61 -15.25
N THR A 138 1.25 28.50 -16.18
CA THR A 138 2.60 29.00 -16.49
C THR A 138 3.15 30.02 -15.47
N ASN A 139 2.34 30.54 -14.54
CA ASN A 139 2.77 31.57 -13.60
C ASN A 139 3.13 31.00 -12.23
N LYS A 140 4.44 31.00 -11.95
CA LYS A 140 5.17 30.61 -10.72
C LYS A 140 4.77 31.33 -9.41
N LYS A 141 3.60 31.99 -9.34
CA LYS A 141 3.23 32.84 -8.20
C LYS A 141 1.78 32.61 -7.76
N GLN A 142 1.54 31.49 -7.08
CA GLN A 142 0.51 31.41 -6.03
C GLN A 142 0.75 30.17 -5.14
N GLU A 143 1.26 30.42 -3.94
CA GLU A 143 1.67 29.45 -2.91
C GLU A 143 0.50 28.80 -2.14
N LEU A 144 -0.56 28.36 -2.83
CA LEU A 144 -1.76 27.82 -2.16
C LEU A 144 -2.33 26.52 -2.74
N SER A 145 -1.74 25.95 -3.79
CA SER A 145 -1.97 24.54 -4.15
C SER A 145 -0.75 23.74 -3.70
N GLY A 146 -0.96 22.66 -2.95
CA GLY A 146 0.11 21.73 -2.57
C GLY A 146 0.87 21.20 -3.79
N ALA A 147 1.96 20.47 -3.53
CA ALA A 147 2.73 19.83 -4.59
C ALA A 147 1.84 19.06 -5.57
N VAL A 148 2.21 19.07 -6.85
CA VAL A 148 1.45 18.35 -7.89
C VAL A 148 1.43 16.88 -7.52
N TYR A 149 0.21 16.34 -7.35
CA TYR A 149 0.03 14.93 -7.04
C TYR A 149 0.02 14.14 -8.34
N HIS A 150 0.97 13.23 -8.50
CA HIS A 150 1.12 12.38 -9.68
C HIS A 150 0.50 10.99 -9.45
N PRO A 151 -0.76 10.72 -9.84
CA PRO A 151 -1.40 9.44 -9.52
C PRO A 151 -0.85 8.30 -10.36
N VAL A 152 -0.40 7.22 -9.71
CA VAL A 152 -0.09 5.94 -10.39
C VAL A 152 -1.35 5.38 -11.04
N ARG A 153 -1.16 4.58 -12.10
CA ARG A 153 -2.28 3.90 -12.74
C ARG A 153 -2.98 2.98 -11.75
N ILE A 154 -4.31 2.91 -11.88
CA ILE A 154 -5.16 2.11 -10.98
C ILE A 154 -4.73 0.65 -10.99
N ASP A 155 -4.46 0.11 -12.18
CA ASP A 155 -4.15 -1.30 -12.41
C ASP A 155 -2.76 -1.74 -11.94
N THR A 156 -1.93 -0.82 -11.43
CA THR A 156 -0.66 -1.19 -10.78
C THR A 156 -0.81 -1.37 -9.28
N LEU A 157 -1.88 -0.84 -8.66
CA LEU A 157 -2.09 -0.85 -7.22
C LEU A 157 -3.31 -1.69 -6.80
N TYR A 158 -4.35 -1.75 -7.63
CA TYR A 158 -5.60 -2.43 -7.33
C TYR A 158 -5.85 -3.58 -8.31
N ILE A 159 -6.47 -4.64 -7.79
CA ILE A 159 -6.98 -5.76 -8.59
C ILE A 159 -8.11 -5.24 -9.49
N GLY A 160 -7.97 -5.43 -10.80
CA GLY A 160 -9.00 -5.02 -11.78
C GLY A 160 -10.18 -6.00 -11.85
N GLN A 161 -11.32 -5.61 -12.46
CA GLN A 161 -12.50 -6.51 -12.54
C GLN A 161 -12.21 -7.86 -13.18
N GLY A 162 -11.43 -7.88 -14.27
CA GLY A 162 -11.10 -9.11 -14.97
C GLY A 162 -10.32 -10.06 -14.07
N GLU A 163 -9.26 -9.54 -13.45
CA GLU A 163 -8.44 -10.29 -12.51
C GLU A 163 -9.24 -10.74 -11.27
N TRP A 164 -10.09 -9.86 -10.71
CA TRP A 164 -10.96 -10.21 -9.59
C TRP A 164 -11.91 -11.34 -9.95
N LYS A 165 -12.52 -11.30 -11.14
CA LYS A 165 -13.41 -12.36 -11.61
C LYS A 165 -12.68 -13.70 -11.72
N ASP A 166 -11.44 -13.69 -12.17
CA ASP A 166 -10.63 -14.91 -12.27
C ASP A 166 -10.24 -15.42 -10.87
N LEU A 167 -9.81 -14.54 -9.96
CA LEU A 167 -9.43 -14.87 -8.58
C LEU A 167 -10.63 -15.35 -7.73
N SER A 168 -11.84 -14.91 -8.07
CA SER A 168 -13.08 -15.24 -7.36
C SER A 168 -13.94 -16.29 -8.06
N ALA A 169 -13.45 -16.93 -9.13
CA ALA A 169 -14.23 -17.86 -9.94
C ALA A 169 -14.81 -19.05 -9.13
N GLU A 170 -14.09 -19.48 -8.09
CA GLU A 170 -14.49 -20.59 -7.19
C GLU A 170 -15.11 -20.10 -5.86
N ALA A 171 -15.39 -18.79 -5.74
CA ALA A 171 -15.91 -18.24 -4.50
C ALA A 171 -17.34 -18.71 -4.19
N LEU A 172 -17.59 -19.09 -2.94
CA LEU A 172 -18.92 -19.45 -2.45
C LEU A 172 -19.65 -18.18 -1.99
N VAL A 173 -20.79 -17.88 -2.62
CA VAL A 173 -21.64 -16.76 -2.21
C VAL A 173 -22.64 -17.22 -1.16
N LEU A 174 -22.54 -16.64 0.03
CA LEU A 174 -23.47 -16.86 1.13
C LEU A 174 -24.63 -15.87 0.99
N SER A 175 -25.85 -16.39 0.91
CA SER A 175 -27.06 -15.58 0.80
C SER A 175 -28.02 -15.87 1.96
N PRO A 176 -28.63 -14.83 2.56
CA PRO A 176 -29.73 -15.02 3.51
C PRO A 176 -31.03 -15.45 2.81
N PHE A 177 -31.09 -15.40 1.48
CA PHE A 177 -32.25 -15.81 0.69
C PHE A 177 -32.18 -17.29 0.33
N GLY A 178 -33.33 -17.97 0.33
CA GLY A 178 -33.42 -19.34 -0.13
C GLY A 178 -33.05 -19.45 -1.62
N ALA A 179 -32.44 -20.58 -2.00
CA ALA A 179 -32.17 -20.86 -3.41
C ALA A 179 -33.50 -20.81 -4.21
N PRO A 180 -33.50 -20.26 -5.43
CA PRO A 180 -34.68 -20.33 -6.30
C PRO A 180 -35.15 -21.77 -6.45
N GLU A 181 -36.47 -22.02 -6.42
CA GLU A 181 -36.99 -23.37 -6.65
C GLU A 181 -36.53 -23.88 -8.03
N GLY A 182 -35.75 -24.97 -8.04
CA GLY A 182 -35.41 -25.69 -9.28
C GLY A 182 -33.93 -25.74 -9.68
N ILE A 183 -32.99 -25.26 -8.86
CA ILE A 183 -31.55 -25.47 -9.10
C ILE A 183 -30.99 -26.35 -7.99
N ALA A 184 -30.76 -27.62 -8.33
CA ALA A 184 -29.99 -28.60 -7.55
C ALA A 184 -28.65 -28.85 -8.26
#